data_AF-A0A517TP02-F1
#
_entry.id   AF-A0A517TP02-F1
#
_cell.length_a   1.000
_cell.length_b   1.000
_cell.length_c   1.000
_cell.angle_alpha   90.00
_cell.angle_beta   90.00
_cell.angle_gamma   90.00
#
_symmetry.space_group_name_H-M   'P 1'
#
loop_
_entity.id
_entity.type
_entity.pdbx_description
1 polymer ?
#
loop_
_entity_poly.entity_id
_entity_poly.type
_entity_poly.pdbx_seq_one_letter_code
_entity_poly.pdbx_strand_id
1 'polypeptide(L)' 'MHQVVWGLVLLLLILHQDVWFWSDGTLVFGFMPIGLFFHACLSVAASVTWFLATKHCWPEEGRYGEEGG' A
#
# COMPACT_ATOMS: atom_id res chain seq x y z
N MET A 1 -4.23 -13.53 10.07
CA MET A 1 -3.48 -12.33 9.66
C MET A 1 -3.62 -11.97 8.16
N HIS A 2 -4.18 -12.84 7.31
CA HIS A 2 -4.50 -12.54 5.90
C HIS A 2 -5.49 -11.37 5.72
N GLN A 3 -6.43 -11.20 6.65
CA GLN A 3 -7.47 -10.16 6.57
C GLN A 3 -6.95 -8.72 6.68
N VAL A 4 -5.77 -8.53 7.27
CA VAL A 4 -5.15 -7.20 7.39
C VAL A 4 -4.68 -6.70 6.03
N VAL A 5 -4.12 -7.59 5.20
CA VAL A 5 -3.68 -7.26 3.83
C VAL A 5 -4.90 -6.91 2.97
N TRP A 6 -5.97 -7.71 3.04
CA TRP A 6 -7.21 -7.42 2.32
C TRP A 6 -7.87 -6.12 2.77
N GLY A 7 -7.87 -5.82 4.07
CA GLY A 7 -8.36 -4.55 4.60
C GLY A 7 -7.54 -3.35 4.11
N LEU A 8 -6.21 -3.47 4.07
CA LEU A 8 -5.31 -2.44 3.53
C LEU A 8 -5.53 -2.20 2.03
N VAL A 9 -5.71 -3.27 1.25
CA VAL A 9 -5.99 -3.18 -0.19
C VAL A 9 -7.34 -2.50 -0.44
N LEU A 10 -8.39 -2.87 0.30
CA LEU A 10 -9.70 -2.22 0.20
C LEU A 10 -9.64 -0.74 0.60
N LEU A 11 -8.92 -0.42 1.68
CA LEU A 11 -8.71 0.95 2.12
C LEU A 11 -8.01 1.76 1.02
N LEU A 12 -6.91 1.25 0.46
CA LEU A 12 -6.19 1.86 -0.65
C LEU A 12 -7.10 2.09 -1.87
N LEU A 13 -7.96 1.11 -2.20
CA LEU A 13 -8.88 1.21 -3.34
C LEU A 13 -9.86 2.38 -3.19
N ILE A 14 -10.44 2.54 -2.00
CA ILE A 14 -11.36 3.64 -1.69
C ILE A 14 -10.60 4.97 -1.69
N LEU A 15 -9.41 4.98 -1.09
CA LEU A 15 -8.58 6.16 -0.95
C LEU A 15 -8.04 6.63 -2.32
N HIS A 16 -7.87 5.71 -3.28
CA HIS A 16 -7.44 5.98 -4.66
C HIS A 16 -8.52 6.61 -5.55
N GLN A 17 -9.81 6.55 -5.17
CA GLN A 17 -10.87 7.21 -5.94
C GLN A 17 -10.76 8.75 -5.94
N ASP A 18 -9.96 9.31 -5.03
CA ASP A 18 -9.61 10.75 -4.94
C ASP A 18 -10.79 11.72 -5.20
N VAL A 19 -11.97 11.41 -4.65
CA VAL A 19 -13.17 12.27 -4.77
C VAL A 19 -13.20 13.39 -3.73
N TRP A 20 -12.38 13.29 -2.67
CA TRP A 20 -12.36 14.26 -1.57
C TRP A 20 -11.50 15.49 -1.87
N PHE A 21 -10.27 15.29 -2.36
CA PHE A 21 -9.32 16.39 -2.58
C PHE A 21 -9.41 17.00 -3.98
N TRP A 22 -10.38 16.58 -4.80
CA TRP A 22 -10.50 17.01 -6.20
C TRP A 22 -10.73 18.53 -6.37
N SER A 23 -11.31 19.22 -5.38
CA SER A 23 -11.51 20.68 -5.42
C SER A 23 -10.57 21.45 -4.49
N ASP A 24 -9.72 20.76 -3.75
CA ASP A 24 -8.90 21.37 -2.71
C ASP A 24 -7.54 21.81 -3.29
N GLY A 25 -7.43 23.10 -3.59
CA GLY A 25 -6.20 23.74 -4.08
C GLY A 25 -5.17 24.04 -3.00
N THR A 26 -5.33 23.46 -1.79
CA THR A 26 -4.45 23.72 -0.66
C THR A 26 -3.01 23.32 -1.02
N LEU A 27 -2.11 24.30 -1.03
CA LEU A 27 -0.70 24.13 -1.35
C LEU A 27 0.07 23.63 -0.14
N VAL A 28 0.52 22.38 -0.18
CA VAL A 28 1.44 21.79 0.78
C VAL A 28 2.86 22.21 0.41
N PHE A 29 3.69 22.54 1.41
CA PHE A 29 5.06 23.03 1.20
C PHE A 29 5.19 24.31 0.34
N GLY A 30 4.07 25.02 0.08
CA GLY A 30 4.07 26.25 -0.71
C GLY A 30 4.22 26.05 -2.23
N PHE A 31 4.31 24.82 -2.73
CA PHE A 31 4.46 24.54 -4.17
C PHE A 31 3.67 23.34 -4.69
N MET A 32 3.26 22.41 -3.82
CA MET A 32 2.66 21.15 -4.22
C MET A 32 1.17 21.12 -3.86
N PRO A 33 0.25 20.82 -4.80
CA PRO A 33 -1.15 20.62 -4.47
C PRO A 33 -1.33 19.44 -3.51
N ILE A 34 -2.21 19.56 -2.53
CA ILE A 34 -2.46 18.48 -1.56
C ILE A 34 -2.96 17.18 -2.19
N GLY A 35 -3.72 17.26 -3.28
CA GLY A 35 -4.10 16.09 -4.06
C GLY A 35 -2.89 15.32 -4.62
N LEU A 36 -1.81 16.01 -5.02
CA LEU A 36 -0.58 15.37 -5.51
C LEU A 36 0.19 14.70 -4.37
N PHE A 37 0.31 15.40 -3.23
CA PHE A 37 0.94 14.84 -2.03
C PHE A 37 0.22 13.58 -1.54
N PHE A 38 -1.11 13.62 -1.55
CA PHE A 38 -1.96 12.49 -1.20
C PHE A 38 -1.73 11.29 -2.13
N HIS A 39 -1.69 11.50 -3.45
CA HIS A 39 -1.34 10.46 -4.42
C HIS A 39 0.07 9.87 -4.22
N ALA A 40 1.04 10.69 -3.83
CA ALA A 40 2.38 10.22 -3.49
C ALA A 40 2.35 9.30 -2.25
N CYS A 41 1.61 9.67 -1.20
CA CYS A 41 1.40 8.82 -0.03
C CYS A 41 0.67 7.52 -0.38
N LEU A 42 -0.35 7.56 -1.25
CA LEU A 42 -1.04 6.36 -1.74
C LEU A 42 -0.08 5.39 -2.44
N SER A 43 0.83 5.90 -3.27
CA SER A 43 1.84 5.08 -3.95
C SER A 43 2.77 4.37 -2.96
N VAL A 44 3.22 5.07 -1.91
CA VAL A 44 4.03 4.49 -0.83
C VAL A 44 3.25 3.42 -0.07
N ALA A 45 2.00 3.71 0.30
CA ALA A 45 1.15 2.77 1.01
C ALA A 45 0.85 1.50 0.18
N ALA A 46 0.69 1.63 -1.14
CA ALA A 46 0.56 0.49 -2.04
C ALA A 46 1.82 -0.39 -2.06
N SER A 47 3.01 0.21 -2.12
CA SER A 47 4.28 -0.53 -2.04
C SER A 47 4.43 -1.30 -0.72
N VAL A 48 4.11 -0.65 0.41
CA VAL A 48 4.14 -1.29 1.75
C VAL A 48 3.14 -2.43 1.84
N THR A 49 1.93 -2.25 1.30
CA THR A 49 0.90 -3.29 1.29
C THR A 49 1.36 -4.50 0.49
N TRP A 50 2.01 -4.29 -0.66
CA TRP A 50 2.57 -5.36 -1.47
C TRP A 50 3.73 -6.08 -0.77
N PHE A 51 4.60 -5.34 -0.08
CA PHE A 51 5.69 -5.92 0.73
C PHE A 51 5.16 -6.77 1.90
N LEU A 52 4.10 -6.32 2.55
CA LEU A 52 3.42 -7.12 3.58
C LEU A 52 2.76 -8.35 2.95
N ALA A 53 2.13 -8.21 1.78
CA ALA A 53 1.52 -9.31 1.06
C ALA A 53 2.55 -10.38 0.66
N THR A 54 3.73 -10.00 0.18
CA THR A 54 4.80 -10.97 -0.16
C THR A 54 5.28 -11.71 1.09
N LYS A 55 5.54 -11.01 2.19
CA LYS A 55 5.92 -11.65 3.47
C LYS A 55 4.87 -12.64 3.99
N HIS A 56 3.59 -12.37 3.72
CA HIS A 56 2.49 -13.14 4.29
C HIS A 56 1.99 -14.28 3.40
N CYS A 57 1.94 -14.06 2.08
CA CYS A 57 1.52 -15.07 1.11
C CYS A 57 2.68 -15.94 0.61
N TRP A 58 3.93 -15.53 0.85
CA TRP A 58 5.13 -16.30 0.50
C TRP A 58 6.04 -16.52 1.74
N PRO A 59 5.60 -17.30 2.75
CA PRO A 59 6.48 -17.72 3.83
C PRO A 59 7.54 -18.69 3.28
N GLU A 60 8.82 -18.38 3.48
CA GLU A 60 9.96 -19.13 2.94
C GLU A 60 10.27 -20.44 3.70
N GLU A 61 9.35 -20.89 4.55
CA GLU A 61 9.55 -21.98 5.53
C GLU A 61 9.29 -23.39 4.96
N GLY A 62 9.64 -23.61 3.69
CA GLY A 62 9.42 -24.91 3.03
C GLY A 62 10.54 -25.41 2.14
N ARG A 63 11.68 -24.71 2.03
CA ARG A 63 12.69 -25.03 1.00
C ARG A 63 14.06 -25.52 1.49
N TYR A 64 14.15 -25.96 2.75
CA TYR A 64 15.31 -26.66 3.30
C TYR A 64 14.89 -27.86 4.17
N GLY A 65 14.10 -28.77 3.60
CA GLY A 65 13.57 -29.94 4.32
C GLY A 65 14.07 -31.31 3.88
N GLU A 66 14.53 -31.53 2.64
CA GLU A 66 14.74 -32.91 2.13
C GLU A 66 15.85 -33.01 1.07
N GLU A 67 17.11 -32.77 1.42
CA GLU A 67 18.26 -33.14 0.55
C GLU A 67 19.44 -33.55 1.44
N GLY A 68 19.28 -34.63 2.21
CA GLY A 68 20.30 -35.14 3.13
C GLY A 68 19.92 -36.49 3.72
N GLY A 69 19.75 -37.48 2.84
CA GLY A 69 19.57 -38.90 3.16
C GLY A 69 20.60 -39.74 2.42
#